data_AF-A0A0M9DW00-F1
#
_entry.id   AF-A0A0M9DW00-F1
#
_cell.length_a   1.000
_cell.length_b   1.000
_cell.length_c   1.000
_cell.angle_alpha   90.00
_cell.angle_beta   90.00
_cell.angle_gamma   90.00
#
_symmetry.space_group_name_H-M   'P 1'
#
loop_
_entity.id
_entity.type
_entity.pdbx_description
1 polymer ?
#
loop_
_entity_poly.entity_id
_entity_poly.type
_entity_poly.pdbx_seq_one_letter_code
_entity_poly.pdbx_strand_id
1 'polypeptide(L)'
;MHNTQQDETEQECHPCLWERISVLLQISCNEDQIVPFYMRFLFHSKILKESLKKEVKTSAGNYNLNIPSIKKLKIPLPNLDEQHKILVKLKSIEKQINCLEKERYVLQQLKKGLMQNLLSGTVRVKV
;
A
#
# COMPACT_ATOMS: atom_id res chain seq x y z
N MET A 1 40.98 -16.18 16.12
CA MET A 1 40.78 -14.93 16.89
C MET A 1 40.13 -13.93 15.95
N HIS A 2 38.99 -13.34 16.33
CA HIS A 2 38.27 -12.23 15.65
C HIS A 2 37.77 -12.55 14.21
N ASN A 3 36.47 -12.44 13.85
CA ASN A 3 35.57 -11.27 13.80
C ASN A 3 36.23 -10.05 13.11
N THR A 4 35.60 -9.22 12.27
CA THR A 4 34.29 -9.18 11.55
C THR A 4 34.51 -8.17 10.37
N GLN A 5 33.62 -7.88 9.42
CA GLN A 5 32.20 -8.18 9.19
C GLN A 5 31.99 -8.81 7.79
N GLN A 6 30.78 -9.31 7.52
CA GLN A 6 30.14 -9.11 6.22
C GLN A 6 29.18 -7.94 6.40
N ASP A 7 29.33 -6.88 5.61
CA ASP A 7 28.58 -5.63 5.81
C ASP A 7 27.13 -5.73 5.32
N GLU A 8 26.24 -5.02 6.00
CA GLU A 8 24.79 -5.26 5.96
C GLU A 8 24.07 -4.45 4.87
N THR A 9 23.82 -4.99 3.67
CA THR A 9 22.82 -4.41 2.73
C THR A 9 21.95 -5.40 1.94
N GLU A 10 21.65 -6.60 2.47
CA GLU A 10 20.47 -7.34 2.00
C GLU A 10 19.22 -6.94 2.80
N GLN A 11 18.74 -5.73 2.49
CA GLN A 11 17.38 -5.33 2.81
C GLN A 11 16.40 -6.12 1.94
N GLU A 12 16.09 -7.35 2.35
CA GLU A 12 14.92 -8.08 1.88
C GLU A 12 13.65 -7.30 2.25
N CYS A 13 13.29 -6.34 1.40
CA CYS A 13 12.07 -5.57 1.52
C CYS A 13 10.89 -6.51 1.28
N HIS A 14 10.27 -6.96 2.36
CA HIS A 14 9.26 -8.03 2.35
C HIS A 14 8.15 -7.74 1.31
N PRO A 15 7.83 -8.68 0.40
CA PRO A 15 6.92 -8.43 -0.70
C PRO A 15 5.46 -8.38 -0.22
N CYS A 16 4.99 -7.18 0.15
CA CYS A 16 3.60 -6.99 0.55
C CYS A 16 3.06 -5.58 0.23
N LEU A 17 2.81 -5.30 -1.06
CA LEU A 17 1.67 -4.49 -1.54
C LEU A 17 1.58 -4.31 -3.07
N TRP A 18 2.57 -4.77 -3.86
CA TRP A 18 2.69 -4.42 -5.29
C TRP A 18 2.28 -5.52 -6.29
N GLU A 19 1.94 -6.74 -5.85
CA GLU A 19 1.58 -7.87 -6.73
C GLU A 19 0.17 -7.80 -7.38
N ARG A 20 -0.37 -6.61 -7.68
CA ARG A 20 -1.67 -6.48 -8.35
C ARG A 20 -1.68 -5.46 -9.48
N ILE A 21 -1.12 -5.91 -10.61
CA ILE A 21 -1.39 -5.43 -11.97
C ILE A 21 -1.10 -3.93 -12.18
N SER A 22 0.13 -3.63 -12.54
CA SER A 22 0.53 -2.31 -13.06
C SER A 22 -0.06 -2.05 -14.45
N VAL A 23 -1.35 -1.71 -14.52
CA VAL A 23 -1.84 -0.87 -15.62
C VAL A 23 -1.27 0.54 -15.35
N LEU A 24 -0.26 0.94 -16.12
CA LEU A 24 0.29 2.30 -16.10
C LEU A 24 -0.70 3.30 -16.72
N LEU A 25 -1.81 3.52 -16.03
CA LEU A 25 -2.80 4.52 -16.38
C LEU A 25 -2.34 5.88 -15.82
N GLN A 26 -1.57 6.61 -16.61
CA GLN A 26 -1.24 8.00 -16.29
C GLN A 26 -2.51 8.85 -16.44
N ILE A 27 -2.99 9.39 -15.31
CA ILE A 27 -4.15 10.28 -15.27
C ILE A 27 -3.65 11.66 -14.88
N SER A 28 -3.71 12.60 -15.82
CA SER A 28 -3.69 14.03 -15.50
C SER A 28 -5.08 14.44 -15.03
N CYS A 29 -5.19 14.85 -13.77
CA CYS A 29 -6.34 15.57 -13.24
C CYS A 29 -6.08 17.07 -13.31
N ASN A 30 -7.12 17.90 -13.42
CA ASN A 30 -6.95 19.32 -13.13
C ASN A 30 -6.85 19.51 -11.60
N GLU A 31 -5.77 20.16 -11.14
CA GLU A 31 -5.54 20.44 -9.72
C GLU A 31 -6.61 21.39 -9.13
N ASP A 32 -7.21 22.25 -9.96
CA ASP A 32 -8.34 23.12 -9.57
C ASP A 32 -9.62 22.35 -9.19
N GLN A 33 -9.68 21.04 -9.49
CA GLN A 33 -10.88 20.21 -9.33
C GLN A 33 -10.65 18.96 -8.48
N ILE A 34 -9.45 18.38 -8.49
CA ILE A 34 -9.16 17.11 -7.83
C ILE A 34 -7.82 17.18 -7.10
N VAL A 35 -7.85 17.00 -5.78
CA VAL A 35 -6.63 16.81 -4.99
C VAL A 35 -6.00 15.45 -5.37
N PRO A 36 -4.73 15.35 -5.81
CA PRO A 36 -4.16 14.08 -6.29
C PRO A 36 -4.27 12.91 -5.31
N PHE A 37 -4.12 13.18 -4.00
CA PHE A 37 -4.34 12.18 -2.95
C PHE A 37 -5.78 11.66 -2.89
N TYR A 38 -6.79 12.51 -3.15
CA TYR A 38 -8.19 12.08 -3.15
C TYR A 38 -8.43 11.06 -4.27
N MET A 39 -7.84 11.30 -5.45
CA MET A 39 -7.91 10.37 -6.58
C MET A 39 -7.36 8.97 -6.23
N ARG A 40 -6.23 8.90 -5.50
CA ARG A 40 -5.67 7.62 -5.00
C ARG A 40 -6.67 6.86 -4.13
N PHE A 41 -7.32 7.52 -3.16
CA PHE A 41 -8.33 6.87 -2.32
C PHE A 41 -9.58 6.47 -3.12
N LEU A 42 -9.99 7.29 -4.10
CA LEU A 42 -11.10 6.98 -4.99
C LEU A 42 -10.85 5.71 -5.81
N PHE A 43 -9.63 5.48 -6.32
CA PHE A 43 -9.26 4.20 -6.96
C PHE A 43 -9.29 3.00 -6.02
N HIS A 44 -9.07 3.20 -4.72
CA HIS A 44 -9.20 2.14 -3.73
C HIS A 44 -10.66 1.91 -3.29
N SER A 45 -11.58 2.83 -3.55
CA SER A 45 -13.00 2.73 -3.20
C SER A 45 -13.72 1.56 -3.89
N LYS A 46 -14.74 1.01 -3.24
CA LYS A 46 -15.62 -0.01 -3.84
C LYS A 46 -16.36 0.53 -5.06
N ILE A 47 -16.87 1.77 -4.98
CA ILE A 47 -17.66 2.44 -6.01
C ILE A 47 -16.91 2.47 -7.35
N LEU A 48 -15.65 2.92 -7.37
CA LEU A 48 -14.88 3.00 -8.61
C LEU A 48 -14.45 1.60 -9.08
N LYS A 49 -14.08 0.69 -8.18
CA LYS A 49 -13.73 -0.71 -8.53
C LYS A 49 -14.91 -1.46 -9.16
N GLU A 50 -16.12 -1.28 -8.66
CA GLU A 50 -17.34 -1.91 -9.20
C GLU A 50 -17.74 -1.28 -10.53
N SER A 51 -17.62 0.04 -10.66
CA SER A 51 -17.88 0.75 -11.91
C SER A 51 -16.87 0.37 -13.00
N LEU A 52 -15.57 0.28 -12.66
CA LEU A 52 -14.54 -0.22 -13.57
C LEU A 52 -14.81 -1.66 -14.00
N LYS A 53 -15.12 -2.57 -13.07
CA LYS A 53 -15.44 -3.98 -13.38
C LYS A 53 -16.57 -4.16 -14.40
N LYS A 54 -17.57 -3.27 -14.42
CA LYS A 54 -18.67 -3.29 -15.40
C LYS A 54 -18.22 -2.88 -16.81
N GLU A 55 -17.19 -2.05 -16.91
CA GLU A 55 -16.61 -1.58 -18.18
C GLU A 55 -15.47 -2.48 -18.70
N VAL A 56 -14.95 -3.40 -17.89
CA VAL A 56 -13.94 -4.38 -18.33
C VAL A 56 -14.57 -5.31 -19.37
N LYS A 57 -13.91 -5.43 -20.53
CA LYS A 57 -14.23 -6.44 -21.54
C LYS A 57 -13.18 -7.54 -21.55
N THR A 58 -13.61 -8.79 -21.49
CA THR A 58 -12.70 -9.94 -21.63
C THR A 58 -12.59 -10.34 -23.09
N SER A 59 -11.38 -10.45 -23.62
CA SER A 59 -11.10 -10.96 -24.97
C SER A 59 -9.89 -11.91 -24.91
N ALA A 60 -10.07 -13.14 -25.39
CA ALA A 60 -9.03 -14.19 -25.35
C ALA A 60 -8.33 -14.34 -23.98
N GLY A 61 -9.11 -14.31 -22.88
CA GLY A 61 -8.59 -14.38 -21.51
C GLY A 61 -8.02 -13.07 -20.93
N ASN A 62 -7.82 -12.04 -21.76
CA ASN A 62 -7.30 -10.74 -21.34
C ASN A 62 -8.41 -9.78 -20.92
N TYR A 63 -8.26 -9.15 -19.75
CA TYR A 63 -9.13 -8.09 -19.26
C TYR A 63 -8.71 -6.74 -19.86
N ASN A 64 -9.56 -6.15 -20.69
CA ASN A 64 -9.29 -4.91 -21.41
C ASN A 64 -10.22 -3.78 -20.93
N LEU A 65 -9.65 -2.60 -20.70
CA LEU A 65 -10.38 -1.37 -20.35
C LEU A 65 -10.14 -0.32 -21.43
N ASN A 66 -11.21 0.08 -22.12
CA ASN A 66 -11.12 1.07 -23.19
C ASN A 66 -11.18 2.50 -22.61
N ILE A 67 -10.28 3.38 -23.06
CA ILE A 67 -10.25 4.80 -22.62
C ILE A 67 -11.62 5.50 -22.77
N PRO A 68 -12.40 5.32 -23.86
CA PRO A 68 -13.75 5.87 -23.96
C PRO A 68 -14.76 5.37 -22.90
N SER A 69 -14.58 4.17 -22.37
CA SER A 69 -15.38 3.66 -21.25
C SER A 69 -14.96 4.32 -19.93
N ILE A 70 -13.64 4.42 -19.69
CA ILE A 70 -13.10 5.10 -18.50
C ILE A 70 -13.59 6.55 -18.42
N LYS A 71 -13.57 7.29 -19.55
CA LYS A 71 -14.07 8.68 -19.62
C LYS A 71 -15.57 8.84 -19.36
N LYS A 72 -16.36 7.77 -19.41
CA LYS A 72 -17.82 7.77 -19.11
C LYS A 72 -18.14 7.41 -17.66
N LEU A 73 -17.16 6.98 -16.87
CA LEU A 73 -17.36 6.62 -15.47
C LEU A 73 -17.81 7.84 -14.66
N LYS A 74 -19.00 7.75 -14.07
CA LYS A 74 -19.48 8.75 -13.11
C LYS A 74 -18.82 8.46 -11.76
N ILE A 75 -18.01 9.39 -11.29
CA ILE A 75 -17.36 9.34 -9.99
C ILE A 75 -17.95 10.37 -9.02
N PRO A 76 -18.03 10.09 -7.71
CA PRO A 76 -18.30 11.13 -6.73
C PRO A 76 -17.09 12.06 -6.67
N LEU A 77 -17.28 13.32 -7.07
CA LEU A 77 -16.29 14.38 -6.95
C LEU A 77 -16.90 15.55 -6.18
N PRO A 78 -16.72 15.61 -4.85
CA PRO A 78 -17.15 16.75 -4.05
C PRO A 78 -16.20 17.94 -4.25
N ASN A 79 -16.54 19.11 -3.70
CA ASN A 79 -15.68 20.29 -3.77
C ASN A 79 -14.32 20.09 -3.06
N LEU A 80 -13.34 20.93 -3.36
CA LEU A 80 -11.97 20.80 -2.81
C LEU A 80 -11.95 20.80 -1.27
N ASP A 81 -12.74 21.65 -0.62
CA ASP A 81 -12.81 21.70 0.85
C ASP A 81 -13.23 20.36 1.47
N GLU A 82 -14.24 19.71 0.89
CA GLU A 82 -14.70 18.41 1.38
C GLU A 82 -13.70 17.29 1.03
N GLN A 83 -13.05 17.34 -0.15
CA GLN A 83 -11.92 16.47 -0.46
C GLN A 83 -10.81 16.60 0.59
N HIS A 84 -10.45 17.82 1.00
CA HIS A 84 -9.44 18.07 2.04
C HIS A 84 -9.87 17.53 3.41
N LYS A 85 -11.12 17.75 3.85
CA LYS A 85 -11.63 17.18 5.13
C LYS A 85 -11.58 15.65 5.15
N ILE A 86 -11.97 15.01 4.04
CA ILE A 86 -11.89 13.55 3.88
C ILE A 86 -10.42 13.10 3.98
N LEU A 87 -9.51 13.80 3.28
CA LEU A 87 -8.08 13.49 3.29
C LEU A 87 -7.42 13.66 4.66
N VAL A 88 -7.80 14.65 5.46
CA VAL A 88 -7.28 14.83 6.83
C VAL A 88 -7.61 13.61 7.70
N LYS A 89 -8.85 13.11 7.64
CA LYS A 89 -9.27 11.90 8.37
C LYS A 89 -8.52 10.66 7.88
N LEU A 90 -8.41 10.47 6.55
CA LEU A 90 -7.72 9.32 5.96
C LEU A 90 -6.21 9.31 6.28
N LYS A 91 -5.53 10.46 6.20
CA LYS A 91 -4.11 10.59 6.58
C LYS A 91 -3.85 10.27 8.05
N SER A 92 -4.79 10.59 8.95
CA SER A 92 -4.69 10.21 10.36
C SER A 92 -4.72 8.68 10.53
N ILE A 93 -5.61 8.00 9.80
CA ILE A 93 -5.72 6.53 9.80
C ILE A 93 -4.47 5.88 9.17
N GLU A 94 -3.99 6.37 8.02
CA GLU A 94 -2.74 5.90 7.42
C GLU A 94 -1.55 6.05 8.38
N LYS A 95 -1.46 7.17 9.12
CA LYS A 95 -0.41 7.38 10.13
C LYS A 95 -0.48 6.34 11.26
N GLN A 96 -1.67 5.98 11.71
CA GLN A 96 -1.86 4.94 12.73
C GLN A 96 -1.46 3.55 12.22
N ILE A 97 -1.88 3.17 11.00
CA ILE A 97 -1.49 1.92 10.36
C ILE A 97 0.04 1.83 10.23
N ASN A 98 0.68 2.87 9.68
CA ASN A 98 2.14 2.94 9.53
C ASN A 98 2.88 2.86 10.88
N CYS A 99 2.28 3.29 11.98
CA CYS A 99 2.86 3.17 13.31
C CYS A 99 2.80 1.72 13.81
N LEU A 100 1.63 1.08 13.70
CA LEU A 100 1.41 -0.32 14.09
C LEU A 100 2.23 -1.29 13.24
N GLU A 101 2.40 -1.03 11.95
CA GLU A 101 3.23 -1.87 11.07
C GLU A 101 4.72 -1.80 11.44
N LYS A 102 5.22 -0.61 11.82
CA LYS A 102 6.59 -0.44 12.34
C LYS A 102 6.78 -1.16 13.68
N GLU A 103 5.83 -1.01 14.60
CA GLU A 103 5.87 -1.72 15.88
C GLU A 103 5.86 -3.24 15.68
N ARG A 104 4.96 -3.75 14.84
CA ARG A 104 4.90 -5.17 14.45
C ARG A 104 6.23 -5.66 13.86
N TYR A 105 6.86 -4.87 12.98
CA TYR A 105 8.15 -5.21 12.39
C TYR A 105 9.25 -5.30 13.47
N VAL A 106 9.36 -4.31 14.35
CA VAL A 106 10.34 -4.32 15.46
C VAL A 106 10.13 -5.53 16.38
N LEU A 107 8.88 -5.82 16.76
CA LEU A 107 8.54 -7.00 17.58
C LEU A 107 8.87 -8.33 16.88
N GLN A 108 8.68 -8.41 15.55
CA GLN A 108 9.06 -9.59 14.77
C GLN A 108 10.58 -9.80 14.75
N GLN A 109 11.38 -8.74 14.58
CA GLN A 109 12.84 -8.84 14.61
C GLN A 109 13.36 -9.16 16.02
N LEU A 110 12.80 -8.52 17.06
CA LEU A 110 13.11 -8.85 18.45
C LEU A 110 12.80 -10.32 18.77
N LYS A 111 11.64 -10.84 18.35
CA LYS A 111 11.29 -12.25 18.50
C LYS A 111 12.31 -13.17 17.81
N LYS A 112 12.71 -12.87 16.58
CA LYS A 112 13.72 -13.65 15.84
C LYS A 112 15.06 -13.67 16.59
N GLY A 113 15.59 -12.51 16.97
CA GLY A 113 16.86 -12.40 17.70
C GLY A 113 16.83 -13.10 19.06
N LEU A 114 15.74 -12.96 19.83
CA LEU A 114 15.57 -13.67 21.10
C LEU A 114 15.55 -15.19 20.91
N MET A 115 14.83 -15.72 19.91
CA MET A 115 14.84 -17.16 19.63
C MET A 115 16.24 -17.65 19.22
N GLN A 116 16.99 -16.88 18.43
CA GLN A 116 18.36 -17.22 18.05
C GLN A 116 19.31 -17.25 19.27
N ASN A 117 19.19 -16.28 20.19
CA ASN A 117 20.01 -16.22 21.41
C ASN A 117 19.68 -17.36 22.40
N LEU A 118 18.41 -17.77 22.47
CA LEU A 118 17.98 -18.90 23.31
C LEU A 118 18.41 -20.24 22.72
N LEU A 119 18.23 -20.47 21.41
CA LEU A 119 18.58 -21.73 20.74
C LEU A 119 20.08 -21.94 20.57
N SER A 120 20.86 -20.85 20.40
CA SER A 120 22.33 -20.92 20.42
C SER A 120 22.92 -21.07 21.82
N GLY A 121 22.11 -20.97 22.87
CA GLY A 121 22.56 -21.07 24.26
C GLY A 121 23.41 -19.90 24.77
N THR A 122 23.53 -18.82 23.99
CA THR A 122 24.23 -17.58 24.41
C THR A 122 23.53 -16.89 25.58
N VAL A 123 22.19 -17.00 25.66
CA VAL A 123 21.41 -16.56 26.82
C VAL A 123 20.73 -17.78 27.44
N ARG A 124 21.02 -18.03 28.72
CA ARG A 124 20.45 -19.15 29.49
C ARG A 124 19.34 -18.60 30.40
N VAL A 125 18.13 -19.15 30.27
CA VAL A 125 17.03 -18.86 31.19
C VAL A 125 17.34 -19.55 32.52
N LYS A 126 17.33 -18.79 33.63
CA LYS A 126 17.26 -19.38 34.97
C LYS A 126 15.80 -19.81 35.20
N VAL A 127 15.64 -21.07 35.56
CA VAL A 127 14.36 -21.72 35.93
C VAL A 127 14.38 -21.95 37.44
#